data_AF-A0ABD7TBB0-F1
#
_entry.id   AF-A0ABD7TBB0-F1
#
_cell.length_a   1.000
_cell.length_b   1.000
_cell.length_c   1.000
_cell.angle_alpha   90.00
_cell.angle_beta   90.00
_cell.angle_gamma   90.00
#
_symmetry.space_group_name_H-M   'P 1'
#
loop_
_entity.id
_entity.type
_entity.pdbx_description
1 polymer ?
#
loop_
_entity_poly.entity_id
_entity_poly.type
_entity_poly.pdbx_seq_one_letter_code
_entity_poly.pdbx_strand_id
1 'polypeptide(L)'
;MGKQKTVWPTDREIRLRFILFAVIDAASAQGVSADVLLPAHKLLRESPTEAQLLEVLGEILDADEMYGFRLPPGSEAEELMHTLRKPEH
;
A
#
# COMPACT_ATOMS: atom_id res chain seq x y z
N MET A 1 -30.36 17.44 -4.62
CA MET A 1 -29.12 17.45 -3.82
C MET A 1 -29.00 16.10 -3.13
N GLY A 2 -28.33 15.14 -3.78
CA GLY A 2 -28.19 13.77 -3.25
C GLY A 2 -27.15 13.76 -2.14
N LYS A 3 -27.53 13.27 -0.95
CA LYS A 3 -26.60 13.07 0.17
C LYS A 3 -25.48 12.13 -0.32
N GLN A 4 -24.24 12.61 -0.41
CA GLN A 4 -23.09 11.73 -0.57
C GLN A 4 -23.10 10.77 0.62
N LYS A 5 -23.36 9.48 0.35
CA LYS A 5 -23.21 8.44 1.35
C LYS A 5 -21.74 8.41 1.72
N THR A 6 -21.43 8.64 3.00
CA THR A 6 -20.10 8.40 3.52
C THR A 6 -19.79 6.92 3.34
N VAL A 7 -18.96 6.58 2.35
CA VAL A 7 -18.48 5.21 2.16
C VAL A 7 -17.36 5.00 3.16
N TRP A 8 -17.58 4.09 4.11
CA TRP A 8 -16.56 3.72 5.07
C TRP A 8 -15.55 2.78 4.41
N PRO A 9 -14.24 2.94 4.71
CA PRO A 9 -13.26 1.99 4.24
C PRO A 9 -13.52 0.62 4.84
N THR A 10 -13.29 -0.41 4.04
CA THR A 10 -13.27 -1.80 4.48
C THR A 10 -12.09 -2.05 5.41
N ASP A 11 -12.19 -3.10 6.22
CA ASP A 11 -11.08 -3.55 7.08
C ASP A 11 -9.80 -3.82 6.26
N ARG A 12 -9.96 -4.36 5.05
CA ARG A 12 -8.85 -4.61 4.12
C ARG A 12 -8.20 -3.32 3.63
N GLU A 13 -8.99 -2.31 3.27
CA GLU A 13 -8.46 -0.98 2.88
C GLU A 13 -7.75 -0.29 4.05
N ILE A 14 -8.26 -0.43 5.28
CA ILE A 14 -7.61 0.09 6.48
C ILE A 14 -6.23 -0.56 6.63
N ARG A 15 -6.16 -1.90 6.56
CA ARG A 15 -4.89 -2.64 6.67
C ARG A 15 -3.90 -2.28 5.58
N LEU A 16 -4.34 -2.20 4.32
CA LEU A 16 -3.49 -1.78 3.20
C LEU A 16 -2.95 -0.36 3.36
N ARG A 17 -3.71 0.58 3.96
CA ARG A 17 -3.20 1.92 4.28
C ARG A 17 -2.06 1.88 5.31
N PHE A 18 -2.18 1.05 6.35
CA PHE A 18 -1.10 0.88 7.32
C PHE A 18 0.15 0.24 6.69
N ILE A 19 -0.04 -0.76 5.83
CA ILE A 19 1.05 -1.40 5.11
C ILE A 19 1.74 -0.40 4.18
N LEU A 20 0.96 0.35 3.38
CA LEU A 20 1.49 1.38 2.50
C LEU A 20 2.26 2.46 3.28
N PHE A 21 1.74 2.91 4.43
CA PHE A 21 2.45 3.85 5.29
C PHE A 21 3.82 3.30 5.75
N ALA A 22 3.87 2.05 6.22
CA ALA A 22 5.11 1.41 6.66
C ALA A 22 6.10 1.18 5.50
N VAL A 23 5.58 0.81 4.32
CA VAL A 23 6.40 0.63 3.11
C VAL A 23 6.98 1.96 2.62
N ILE A 24 6.20 3.05 2.68
CA ILE A 24 6.72 4.39 2.34
C ILE A 24 7.86 4.79 3.27
N ASP A 25 7.74 4.56 4.59
CA ASP A 25 8.80 4.84 5.56
C ASP A 25 10.07 4.02 5.26
N ALA A 26 9.92 2.71 5.02
CA ALA A 26 11.03 1.83 4.66
C ALA A 26 11.68 2.18 3.31
N ALA A 27 10.89 2.57 2.32
CA ALA A 27 11.35 3.01 1.01
C ALA A 27 12.09 4.34 1.08
N SER A 28 11.61 5.26 1.92
CA SER A 28 12.29 6.52 2.20
C SER A 28 13.66 6.27 2.85
N ALA A 29 13.75 5.34 3.80
CA ALA A 29 15.03 4.95 4.40
C ALA A 29 15.99 4.24 3.41
N GLN A 30 15.47 3.57 2.39
CA GLN A 30 16.25 2.94 1.32
C GLN A 30 16.65 3.91 0.20
N GLY A 31 16.13 5.14 0.20
CA GLY A 31 16.50 6.18 -0.75
C GLY A 31 15.64 6.23 -2.02
N VAL A 32 14.46 5.59 -2.04
CA VAL A 32 13.52 5.69 -3.16
C VAL A 32 13.16 7.15 -3.42
N SER A 33 13.10 7.54 -4.70
CA SER A 33 12.85 8.92 -5.11
C SER A 33 11.55 9.49 -4.51
N ALA A 34 11.61 10.74 -4.08
CA ALA A 34 10.43 11.49 -3.64
C ALA A 34 9.36 11.60 -4.73
N ASP A 35 9.73 11.51 -6.02
CA ASP A 35 8.77 11.50 -7.13
C ASP A 35 7.82 10.29 -7.08
N VAL A 36 8.26 9.18 -6.48
CA VAL A 36 7.46 7.97 -6.24
C VAL A 36 6.73 8.06 -4.89
N LEU A 37 7.43 8.50 -3.84
CA LEU A 37 6.88 8.48 -2.47
C LEU A 37 5.85 9.58 -2.19
N LEU A 38 5.97 10.76 -2.81
CA LEU A 38 5.03 11.87 -2.58
C LEU A 38 3.62 11.57 -3.10
N PRO A 39 3.42 11.03 -4.31
CA PRO A 39 2.11 10.54 -4.76
C PRO A 39 1.51 9.49 -3.82
N ALA A 40 2.32 8.55 -3.34
CA ALA A 40 1.87 7.52 -2.39
C ALA A 40 1.40 8.11 -1.05
N HIS A 41 2.14 9.08 -0.52
CA HIS A 41 1.73 9.82 0.68
C HIS A 41 0.44 10.63 0.47
N LYS A 42 0.26 11.21 -0.72
CA LYS A 42 -0.97 11.94 -1.06
C LYS A 42 -2.16 10.99 -1.12
N LEU A 43 -2.00 9.81 -1.73
CA LEU A 43 -3.04 8.80 -1.83
C LEU A 43 -3.62 8.42 -0.46
N LEU A 44 -2.75 8.26 0.56
CA LEU A 44 -3.18 7.94 1.93
C LEU A 44 -4.08 9.00 2.58
N ARG A 45 -4.03 10.26 2.13
CA ARG A 45 -4.88 11.35 2.67
C ARG A 45 -6.26 11.40 2.05
N GLU A 46 -6.49 10.66 0.97
CA GLU A 46 -7.76 10.62 0.27
C GLU A 46 -8.61 9.44 0.78
N SER A 47 -9.46 8.87 -0.08
CA SER A 47 -10.19 7.63 0.21
C SER A 47 -9.83 6.57 -0.83
N PRO A 48 -8.58 6.09 -0.83
CA PRO A 48 -8.14 5.15 -1.84
C PRO A 48 -8.85 3.82 -1.68
N THR A 49 -9.18 3.24 -2.84
CA THR A 49 -9.68 1.88 -2.97
C THR A 49 -8.55 0.87 -2.77
N GLU A 50 -8.91 -0.37 -2.48
CA GLU A 50 -7.96 -1.48 -2.43
C GLU A 50 -7.06 -1.58 -3.67
N ALA A 51 -7.63 -1.48 -4.87
CA ALA A 51 -6.86 -1.57 -6.11
C ALA A 51 -5.79 -0.48 -6.22
N GLN A 52 -6.12 0.76 -5.86
CA GLN A 52 -5.16 1.88 -5.87
C GLN A 52 -4.05 1.70 -4.84
N LEU A 53 -4.38 1.14 -3.67
CA LEU A 53 -3.38 0.84 -2.64
C LEU A 53 -2.40 -0.24 -3.11
N LEU A 54 -2.90 -1.27 -3.81
CA LEU A 54 -2.08 -2.37 -4.32
C LEU A 54 -1.19 -1.95 -5.49
N GLU A 55 -1.73 -1.12 -6.39
CA GLU A 55 -0.97 -0.55 -7.50
C GLU A 55 0.24 0.23 -6.98
N VAL A 56 0.02 1.19 -6.08
CA VAL A 56 1.10 2.01 -5.50
C VAL A 56 2.05 1.18 -4.64
N LEU A 57 1.56 0.18 -3.90
CA LEU A 57 2.43 -0.76 -3.19
C LEU A 57 3.34 -1.51 -4.17
N GLY A 58 2.81 -1.96 -5.31
CA GLY A 58 3.59 -2.59 -6.38
C GLY A 58 4.66 -1.67 -6.93
N GLU A 59 4.29 -0.44 -7.31
CA GLU A 59 5.22 0.56 -7.85
C GLU A 59 6.40 0.84 -6.90
N ILE A 60 6.14 0.99 -5.59
CA ILE A 60 7.21 1.20 -4.61
C ILE A 60 8.07 -0.06 -4.48
N LEU A 61 7.46 -1.24 -4.38
CA LEU A 61 8.19 -2.50 -4.18
C LEU A 61 9.01 -2.93 -5.40
N ASP A 62 8.64 -2.47 -6.60
CA ASP A 62 9.36 -2.71 -7.85
C ASP A 62 10.51 -1.73 -8.09
N ALA A 63 10.68 -0.71 -7.23
CA ALA A 63 11.82 0.20 -7.31
C ALA A 63 13.14 -0.53 -7.04
N ASP A 64 14.20 -0.16 -7.76
CA ASP A 64 15.53 -0.80 -7.64
C ASP A 64 16.08 -0.70 -6.21
N GLU A 65 15.83 0.41 -5.51
CA GLU A 65 16.26 0.60 -4.12
C GLU A 65 15.57 -0.36 -3.15
N MET A 66 14.41 -0.91 -3.52
CA MET A 66 13.67 -1.89 -2.76
C MET A 66 14.08 -3.33 -3.10
N TYR A 67 15.10 -3.53 -3.94
CA TYR A 67 15.59 -4.86 -4.26
C TYR A 67 16.04 -5.61 -3.00
N GLY A 68 15.44 -6.78 -2.77
CA GLY A 68 15.71 -7.61 -1.59
C GLY A 68 14.92 -7.20 -0.34
N PHE A 69 14.14 -6.12 -0.40
CA PHE A 69 13.16 -5.80 0.64
C PHE A 69 12.15 -6.94 0.79
N ARG A 70 11.85 -7.29 2.03
CA ARG A 70 10.78 -8.23 2.37
C ARG A 70 10.01 -7.69 3.55
N LEU A 71 8.70 -7.90 3.51
CA LEU A 71 7.88 -7.73 4.70
C LEU A 71 8.37 -8.71 5.77
N PRO A 72 8.27 -8.36 7.07
CA PRO A 72 8.72 -9.25 8.13
C PRO A 72 8.00 -10.61 8.02
N PRO A 73 8.74 -11.73 8.09
CA PRO A 73 8.15 -13.05 7.93
C PRO A 73 7.17 -13.35 9.07
N GLY A 74 6.00 -13.89 8.74
CA GLY A 74 4.89 -14.12 9.67
C GLY A 74 4.18 -12.86 10.13
N SER A 75 4.43 -11.71 9.50
CA SER A 75 3.65 -10.49 9.76
C SER A 75 2.31 -10.54 9.04
N GLU A 76 1.33 -9.84 9.60
CA GLU A 76 0.02 -9.65 8.95
C GLU A 76 0.14 -9.03 7.56
N ALA A 77 1.15 -8.17 7.34
CA ALA A 77 1.42 -7.58 6.04
C ALA A 77 1.86 -8.64 5.02
N GLU A 78 2.76 -9.56 5.41
CA GLU A 78 3.18 -10.67 4.56
C GLU A 78 2.00 -11.60 4.23
N GLU A 79 1.21 -11.97 5.24
CA GLU A 79 0.02 -12.83 5.07
C GLU A 79 -1.02 -12.20 4.14
N LEU A 80 -1.29 -10.92 4.29
CA LEU A 80 -2.23 -10.19 3.45
C LEU A 80 -1.74 -10.13 2.00
N MET A 81 -0.48 -9.76 1.79
CA MET A 81 0.13 -9.71 0.45
C MET A 81 0.18 -11.08 -0.22
N HIS A 82 0.42 -12.15 0.55
CA HIS A 82 0.39 -13.52 0.04
C HIS A 82 -1.03 -13.98 -0.33
N THR A 83 -2.04 -13.57 0.46
CA THR A 83 -3.45 -13.84 0.17
C THR A 83 -3.90 -13.15 -1.12
N LEU A 84 -3.43 -11.92 -1.36
CA LEU A 84 -3.72 -11.13 -2.55
C LEU A 84 -3.04 -11.63 -3.83
N ARG A 85 -1.85 -12.23 -3.70
CA ARG A 85 -1.12 -12.84 -4.83
C ARG A 85 -1.72 -14.16 -5.30
N LYS A 86 -2.55 -14.81 -4.49
CA LYS A 86 -3.30 -16.00 -4.92
C LYS A 86 -4.47 -15.51 -5.78
N PRO A 87 -4.49 -15.79 -7.11
CA PRO A 87 -5.70 -15.58 -7.87
C PRO A 87 -6.80 -16.44 -7.22
N GLU A 88 -7.91 -15.81 -6.85
CA GLU A 88 -9.12 -16.54 -6.50
C GLU A 88 -9.46 -17.43 -7.70
N HIS A 89 -9.39 -18.75 -7.51
CA HIS A 89 -9.75 -19.75 -8.51
C HIS A 89 -11.26 -19.86 -8.63
#